data_AF-A0A392NJ37-F1
#
_entry.id   AF-A0A392NJ37-F1
#
_cell.length_a   1.000
_cell.length_b   1.000
_cell.length_c   1.000
_cell.angle_alpha   90.00
_cell.angle_beta   90.00
_cell.angle_gamma   90.00
#
_symmetry.space_group_name_H-M   'P 1'
#
loop_
_entity.id
_entity.type
_entity.pdbx_description
1 polymer ?
#
loop_
_entity_poly.entity_id
_entity_poly.type
_entity_poly.pdbx_seq_one_letter_code
_entity_poly.pdbx_strand_id
1 'polypeptide(L)'
;RCDPYSGELFTIQSTARSVPVLCNSAIPANSSQSKASLHDFCSQSKTDFCNAFGGASNNESVCFEGEPVVLNNTDTPVIPPHGLCLEKIGNGSYLNMVAHPDGSSRAFFSSQMGKVWLATIPEEGSGGQLELDESSPFVDLTDQVYFDTQFGMMGMTFHPNFANNGRFFASFNCDKDKWSGCNGICSCNSNVNCDPSKIRTSNGAQPCQYQTVIAEYTAN
;
A
#
# COMPACT_ATOMS: atom_id res chain seq x y z
N ARG A 1 -6.01 21.19 17.23
CA ARG A 1 -4.69 21.64 17.76
C ARG A 1 -3.69 20.57 17.33
N CYS A 2 -2.91 20.82 16.28
CA CYS A 2 -2.01 19.84 15.67
C CYS A 2 -0.88 19.51 16.64
N ASP A 3 -0.61 18.21 16.82
CA ASP A 3 0.50 17.74 17.65
C ASP A 3 1.79 17.74 16.81
N PRO A 4 2.81 18.54 17.17
CA PRO A 4 4.08 18.56 16.45
C PRO A 4 4.94 17.29 16.63
N TYR A 5 4.49 16.30 17.43
CA TYR A 5 5.24 15.09 17.77
C TYR A 5 4.59 13.80 17.24
N SER A 6 4.16 13.78 15.97
CA SER A 6 3.73 12.54 15.30
C SER A 6 4.80 11.42 15.28
N GLY A 7 6.04 11.72 15.69
CA GLY A 7 7.13 10.76 15.85
C GLY A 7 7.03 9.81 17.06
N GLU A 8 6.15 10.06 18.04
CA GLU A 8 6.04 9.18 19.23
C GLU A 8 5.06 8.00 19.05
N LEU A 9 4.29 7.96 17.95
CA LEU A 9 3.35 6.86 17.66
C LEU A 9 4.03 5.52 17.35
N PHE A 10 5.34 5.55 17.08
CA PHE A 10 6.17 4.36 16.98
C PHE A 10 7.34 4.52 17.95
N THR A 11 7.34 3.80 19.07
CA THR A 11 8.54 3.60 19.89
C THR A 11 9.51 2.72 19.12
N ILE A 12 10.15 3.31 18.09
CA ILE A 12 11.17 2.67 17.28
C ILE A 12 12.38 2.45 18.21
N GLN A 13 12.60 1.22 18.66
CA GLN A 13 13.91 0.82 19.14
C GLN A 13 14.92 1.16 18.03
N SER A 14 15.85 2.08 18.33
CA SER A 14 16.79 2.72 17.40
C SER A 14 17.90 1.79 16.88
N THR A 15 17.56 0.53 16.58
CA THR A 15 18.42 -0.31 15.74
C THR A 15 18.28 0.15 14.29
N ALA A 16 19.30 0.84 13.78
CA ALA A 16 19.37 1.24 12.38
C ALA A 16 19.27 -0.02 11.50
N ARG A 17 18.17 -0.14 10.74
CA ARG A 17 18.03 -1.16 9.69
C ARG A 17 18.42 -0.54 8.37
N SER A 18 19.31 -1.18 7.63
CA SER A 18 19.74 -0.71 6.30
C SER A 18 18.61 -0.95 5.28
N VAL A 19 18.01 0.15 4.82
CA VAL A 19 17.11 0.19 3.66
C VAL A 19 17.99 0.19 2.39
N PRO A 20 17.56 -0.44 1.26
CA PRO A 20 18.27 -0.35 -0.01
C PRO A 20 18.64 1.11 -0.32
N VAL A 21 19.91 1.33 -0.62
CA VAL A 21 20.53 2.64 -0.74
C VAL A 21 19.84 3.44 -1.85
N LEU A 22 19.12 4.49 -1.45
CA LEU A 22 18.75 5.57 -2.35
C LEU A 22 20.05 6.18 -2.88
N CYS A 23 20.11 6.32 -4.20
CA CYS A 23 21.23 6.89 -4.95
C CYS A 23 21.79 8.11 -4.21
N ASN A 24 23.05 7.98 -3.78
CA ASN A 24 23.83 8.96 -3.02
C ASN A 24 23.86 8.83 -1.48
N SER A 25 23.84 7.60 -0.94
CA SER A 25 24.49 7.37 0.36
C SER A 25 26.00 7.31 0.17
N ALA A 26 26.77 8.11 0.90
CA ALA A 26 28.22 7.99 0.96
C ALA A 26 28.58 6.59 1.49
N ILE A 27 28.96 5.68 0.59
CA ILE A 27 29.40 4.33 0.95
C ILE A 27 30.75 4.45 1.67
N PRO A 28 30.88 3.94 2.92
CA PRO A 28 32.17 3.87 3.60
C PRO A 28 33.17 3.12 2.72
N ALA A 29 34.43 3.58 2.68
CA ALA A 29 35.46 3.15 1.74
C ALA A 29 35.82 1.64 1.73
N ASN A 30 35.11 0.80 2.49
CA ASN A 30 35.39 -0.63 2.67
C ASN A 30 34.25 -1.56 2.21
N SER A 31 33.28 -1.06 1.42
CA SER A 31 32.23 -1.89 0.81
C SER A 31 32.66 -2.44 -0.56
N SER A 32 32.41 -3.73 -0.79
CA SER A 32 32.78 -4.47 -2.01
C SER A 32 31.89 -4.21 -3.23
N GLN A 33 30.98 -3.23 -3.18
CA GLN A 33 30.12 -2.88 -4.31
C GLN A 33 30.82 -1.88 -5.24
N SER A 34 30.97 -2.25 -6.51
CA SER A 34 31.63 -1.46 -7.54
C SER A 34 30.99 -0.09 -7.73
N LYS A 35 31.76 0.97 -7.43
CA LYS A 35 31.38 2.39 -7.61
C LYS A 35 30.90 2.74 -9.03
N ALA A 36 31.31 1.98 -10.04
CA ALA A 36 30.99 2.26 -11.45
C ALA A 36 29.55 1.87 -11.86
N SER A 37 29.05 0.72 -11.40
CA SER A 37 27.72 0.23 -11.79
C SER A 37 26.57 0.99 -11.11
N LEU A 38 26.83 1.56 -9.94
CA LEU A 38 25.87 2.37 -9.20
C LEU A 38 25.73 3.79 -9.78
N HIS A 39 26.82 4.36 -10.28
CA HIS A 39 26.82 5.69 -10.89
C HIS A 39 25.99 5.73 -12.18
N ASP A 40 26.09 4.70 -13.03
CA ASP A 40 25.30 4.59 -14.27
C ASP A 40 23.79 4.42 -14.00
N PHE A 41 23.42 3.59 -13.02
CA PHE A 41 22.01 3.37 -12.68
C PHE A 41 21.37 4.62 -12.05
N CYS A 42 22.11 5.32 -11.17
CA CYS A 42 21.62 6.49 -10.46
C CYS A 42 21.57 7.76 -11.32
N SER A 43 22.52 7.93 -12.25
CA SER A 43 22.54 9.09 -13.15
C SER A 43 21.38 9.08 -14.16
N GLN A 44 20.99 7.91 -14.65
CA GLN A 44 19.84 7.77 -15.55
C GLN A 44 18.50 7.92 -14.80
N SER A 45 18.37 7.29 -13.62
CA SER A 45 17.11 7.27 -12.87
C SER A 45 16.79 8.57 -12.12
N LYS A 46 17.79 9.37 -11.73
CA LYS A 46 17.55 10.64 -11.01
C LYS A 46 16.69 11.60 -11.85
N THR A 47 17.07 11.84 -13.09
CA THR A 47 16.37 12.79 -13.96
C THR A 47 14.98 12.27 -14.33
N ASP A 48 14.85 10.99 -14.66
CA ASP A 48 13.57 10.37 -14.98
C ASP A 48 12.61 10.37 -13.78
N PHE A 49 13.12 10.06 -12.58
CA PHE A 49 12.35 10.13 -11.34
C PHE A 49 11.91 11.56 -11.03
N CYS A 50 12.81 12.54 -11.13
CA CYS A 50 12.48 13.94 -10.90
C CYS A 50 11.46 14.48 -11.91
N ASN A 51 11.56 14.09 -13.18
CA ASN A 51 10.57 14.46 -14.20
C ASN A 51 9.20 13.80 -13.94
N ALA A 52 9.18 12.57 -13.45
CA ALA A 52 7.95 11.85 -13.15
C ALA A 52 7.24 12.32 -11.86
N PHE A 53 8.00 12.70 -10.83
CA PHE A 53 7.46 12.95 -9.49
C PHE A 53 7.72 14.37 -8.95
N GLY A 54 8.76 15.06 -9.42
CA GLY A 54 9.21 16.37 -8.91
C GLY A 54 8.66 17.59 -9.66
N GLY A 55 7.85 17.39 -10.71
CA GLY A 55 7.30 18.44 -11.55
C GLY A 55 8.28 18.97 -12.61
N ALA A 56 7.76 19.70 -13.62
CA ALA A 56 8.60 20.34 -14.63
C ALA A 56 9.53 21.36 -13.97
N SER A 57 10.75 21.51 -14.50
CA SER A 57 11.77 22.47 -14.03
C SER A 57 11.32 23.94 -14.26
N ASN A 58 10.35 24.40 -13.48
CA ASN A 58 10.21 25.78 -13.07
C ASN A 58 10.81 25.90 -11.65
N ASN A 59 11.04 27.13 -11.16
CA ASN A 59 11.74 27.43 -9.90
C ASN A 59 11.06 26.88 -8.61
N GLU A 60 10.13 25.93 -8.73
CA GLU A 60 9.40 25.23 -7.67
C GLU A 60 9.61 23.71 -7.72
N SER A 61 10.66 23.21 -8.39
CA SER A 61 10.94 21.77 -8.46
C SER A 61 11.33 21.21 -7.09
N VAL A 62 10.58 20.21 -6.62
CA VAL A 62 10.71 19.59 -5.28
C VAL A 62 11.80 18.50 -5.24
N CYS A 63 12.57 18.35 -6.32
CA CYS A 63 13.57 17.29 -6.40
C CYS A 63 14.85 17.67 -5.67
N PHE A 64 15.22 16.86 -4.66
CA PHE A 64 16.45 17.08 -3.89
C PHE A 64 17.68 16.81 -4.74
N GLU A 65 18.52 17.83 -4.94
CA GLU A 65 19.71 17.75 -5.79
C GLU A 65 20.84 16.86 -5.22
N GLY A 66 20.68 16.35 -3.99
CA GLY A 66 21.65 15.44 -3.37
C GLY A 66 22.91 16.15 -2.84
N GLU A 67 22.90 17.48 -2.79
CA GLU A 67 23.94 18.27 -2.13
C GLU A 67 23.91 18.03 -0.61
N PRO A 68 25.07 17.86 0.06
CA PRO A 68 25.14 17.76 1.50
C PRO A 68 24.61 19.05 2.13
N VAL A 69 23.56 18.95 2.96
CA VAL A 69 23.07 20.10 3.74
C VAL A 69 24.11 20.42 4.80
N VAL A 70 24.78 21.56 4.65
CA VAL A 70 25.71 22.09 5.67
C VAL A 70 24.87 22.78 6.75
N LEU A 71 24.68 22.10 7.88
CA LEU A 71 23.88 22.57 9.03
C LEU A 71 24.54 23.71 9.85
N ASN A 72 25.39 24.54 9.23
CA ASN A 72 26.18 25.56 9.94
C ASN A 72 25.85 27.01 9.56
N ASN A 73 24.75 27.25 8.84
CA ASN A 73 24.30 28.62 8.56
C ASN A 73 23.47 29.16 9.72
N THR A 74 24.06 30.07 10.49
CA THR A 74 23.38 30.86 11.54
C THR A 74 22.55 32.03 11.00
N ASP A 75 22.52 32.25 9.68
CA ASP A 75 22.00 33.49 9.09
C ASP A 75 20.56 33.44 8.56
N THR A 76 19.81 32.38 8.85
CA THR A 76 18.35 32.37 8.68
C THR A 76 17.70 31.56 9.79
N PRO A 77 16.62 32.03 10.44
CA PRO A 77 15.82 31.16 11.28
C PRO A 77 15.41 29.97 10.41
N VAL A 78 15.92 28.79 10.74
CA VAL A 78 15.48 27.54 10.12
C VAL A 78 14.00 27.42 10.48
N ILE A 79 13.12 27.86 9.59
CA ILE A 79 11.70 27.51 9.68
C ILE A 79 11.68 26.03 9.34
N PRO A 80 11.47 25.13 10.32
CA PRO A 80 11.36 23.72 9.99
C PRO A 80 10.24 23.59 8.93
N PRO A 81 10.43 22.74 7.90
CA PRO A 81 9.38 22.51 6.92
C PRO A 81 8.09 22.17 7.66
N HIS A 82 6.95 22.69 7.16
CA HIS A 82 5.65 22.44 7.75
C HIS A 82 5.49 20.92 7.97
N GLY A 83 5.30 20.52 9.23
CA GLY A 83 5.16 19.12 9.59
C GLY A 83 3.85 18.53 9.07
N LEU A 84 3.76 17.20 9.04
CA LEU A 84 2.51 16.51 8.75
C LEU A 84 1.58 16.60 9.96
N CYS A 85 0.35 17.07 9.74
CA CYS A 85 -0.69 17.05 10.76
C CYS A 85 -1.48 15.75 10.63
N LEU A 86 -1.52 14.94 11.69
CA LEU A 86 -2.33 13.73 11.76
C LEU A 86 -3.54 13.97 12.67
N GLU A 87 -4.72 13.75 12.12
CA GLU A 87 -5.98 13.74 12.88
C GLU A 87 -6.50 12.31 12.98
N LYS A 88 -6.76 11.87 14.21
CA LYS A 88 -7.33 10.55 14.44
C LYS A 88 -8.83 10.61 14.20
N ILE A 89 -9.29 9.95 13.14
CA ILE A 89 -10.71 9.90 12.76
C ILE A 89 -11.46 8.69 13.35
N GLY A 90 -10.79 7.72 13.99
CA GLY A 90 -11.48 6.56 14.56
C GLY A 90 -10.57 5.55 15.23
N ASN A 91 -11.17 4.48 15.80
CA ASN A 91 -10.47 3.35 16.44
C ASN A 91 -10.53 2.05 15.61
N GLY A 92 -11.23 2.06 14.47
CA GLY A 92 -11.37 0.88 13.62
C GLY A 92 -10.04 0.42 13.03
N SER A 93 -9.95 -0.89 12.76
CA SER A 93 -8.80 -1.51 12.09
C SER A 93 -9.20 -1.95 10.70
N TYR A 94 -8.68 -1.24 9.68
CA TYR A 94 -8.99 -1.50 8.28
C TYR A 94 -7.70 -1.77 7.51
N LEU A 95 -7.78 -2.66 6.54
CA LEU A 95 -6.65 -3.05 5.70
C LEU A 95 -6.42 -2.06 4.56
N ASN A 96 -7.49 -1.58 3.92
CA ASN A 96 -7.42 -0.62 2.81
C ASN A 96 -8.42 0.51 3.00
N MET A 97 -8.08 1.65 2.40
CA MET A 97 -8.95 2.80 2.21
C MET A 97 -8.91 3.18 0.73
N VAL A 98 -10.07 3.25 0.09
CA VAL A 98 -10.21 3.68 -1.31
C VAL A 98 -11.22 4.81 -1.39
N ALA A 99 -10.82 5.97 -1.90
CA ALA A 99 -11.71 7.11 -2.03
C ALA A 99 -12.92 6.76 -2.94
N HIS A 100 -14.09 7.30 -2.61
CA HIS A 100 -15.27 7.11 -3.43
C HIS A 100 -15.08 7.83 -4.78
N PRO A 101 -15.38 7.19 -5.94
CA PRO A 101 -15.08 7.76 -7.27
C PRO A 101 -15.82 9.04 -7.65
N ASP A 102 -16.79 9.49 -6.84
CA ASP A 102 -17.53 10.73 -7.06
C ASP A 102 -16.82 11.98 -6.50
N GLY A 103 -15.67 11.83 -5.84
CA GLY A 103 -14.92 12.93 -5.23
C GLY A 103 -15.55 13.49 -3.95
N SER A 104 -16.56 12.82 -3.38
CA SER A 104 -17.10 13.16 -2.05
C SER A 104 -16.12 12.80 -0.94
N SER A 105 -16.37 13.29 0.27
CA SER A 105 -15.64 12.91 1.50
C SER A 105 -15.98 11.50 1.97
N ARG A 106 -16.26 10.56 1.05
CA ARG A 106 -16.56 9.17 1.37
C ARG A 106 -15.42 8.27 0.91
N ALA A 107 -15.17 7.22 1.67
CA ALA A 107 -14.20 6.20 1.29
C ALA A 107 -14.70 4.81 1.67
N PHE A 108 -14.25 3.83 0.90
CA PHE A 108 -14.46 2.42 1.16
C PHE A 108 -13.34 1.90 2.06
N PHE A 109 -13.73 1.25 3.14
CA PHE A 109 -12.82 0.62 4.08
C PHE A 109 -13.01 -0.89 4.04
N SER A 110 -11.92 -1.64 3.90
CA SER A 110 -11.99 -3.10 3.82
C SER A 110 -11.31 -3.78 5.01
N SER A 111 -11.87 -4.88 5.50
CA SER A 111 -11.26 -5.77 6.48
C SER A 111 -10.51 -6.93 5.82
N GLN A 112 -9.54 -7.50 6.53
CA GLN A 112 -8.82 -8.70 6.08
C GLN A 112 -9.76 -9.91 5.88
N MET A 113 -10.89 -9.97 6.61
CA MET A 113 -11.89 -11.03 6.47
C MET A 113 -12.76 -10.91 5.20
N GLY A 114 -12.69 -9.79 4.48
CA GLY A 114 -13.43 -9.61 3.22
C GLY A 114 -14.71 -8.77 3.31
N LYS A 115 -14.97 -8.11 4.44
CA LYS A 115 -16.04 -7.11 4.51
C LYS A 115 -15.55 -5.74 4.06
N VAL A 116 -16.38 -5.04 3.30
CA VAL A 116 -16.13 -3.67 2.85
C VAL A 116 -17.29 -2.78 3.29
N TRP A 117 -16.97 -1.62 3.85
CA TRP A 117 -17.94 -0.61 4.28
C TRP A 117 -17.70 0.71 3.55
N LEU A 118 -18.77 1.46 3.32
CA LEU A 118 -18.68 2.84 2.88
C LEU A 118 -18.77 3.75 4.12
N ALA A 119 -17.82 4.65 4.29
CA ALA A 119 -17.79 5.57 5.41
C ALA A 119 -17.66 7.02 4.95
N THR A 120 -18.18 7.94 5.77
CA THR A 120 -17.99 9.38 5.61
C THR A 120 -16.81 9.83 6.46
N ILE A 121 -15.84 10.48 5.83
CA ILE A 121 -14.66 11.07 6.45
C ILE A 121 -15.06 12.48 6.95
N PRO A 122 -14.80 12.81 8.23
CA PRO A 122 -15.11 14.13 8.78
C PRO A 122 -14.26 15.22 8.13
N GLU A 123 -14.74 16.47 8.19
CA GLU A 123 -13.96 17.63 7.73
C GLU A 123 -12.67 17.78 8.53
N GLU A 124 -11.60 18.16 7.86
CA GLU A 124 -10.29 18.38 8.48
C GLU A 124 -10.39 19.42 9.61
N GLY A 125 -9.89 19.06 10.80
CA GLY A 125 -9.86 19.94 11.97
C GLY A 125 -11.20 20.07 12.70
N SER A 126 -12.24 19.36 12.26
CA SER A 126 -13.53 19.32 12.96
C SER A 126 -13.48 18.56 14.28
N GLY A 127 -12.48 17.68 14.48
CA GLY A 127 -12.47 16.71 15.59
C GLY A 127 -13.56 15.65 15.47
N GLY A 128 -14.19 15.54 14.29
CA GLY A 128 -15.21 14.55 13.99
C GLY A 128 -14.64 13.13 13.94
N GLN A 129 -15.53 12.14 13.98
CA GLN A 129 -15.18 10.73 13.83
C GLN A 129 -15.69 10.20 12.49
N LEU A 130 -15.05 9.13 12.01
CA LEU A 130 -15.45 8.37 10.86
C LEU A 130 -16.86 7.82 11.07
N GLU A 131 -17.79 8.19 10.18
CA GLU A 131 -19.14 7.67 10.21
C GLU A 131 -19.20 6.41 9.36
N LEU A 132 -19.25 5.26 10.03
CA LEU A 132 -19.30 3.94 9.40
C LEU A 132 -20.31 3.07 10.15
N ASP A 133 -21.24 2.46 9.42
CA ASP A 133 -22.16 1.47 9.97
C ASP A 133 -21.61 0.05 9.73
N GLU A 134 -21.03 -0.55 10.78
CA GLU A 134 -20.43 -1.89 10.68
C GLU A 134 -21.47 -2.98 10.40
N SER A 135 -22.74 -2.74 10.74
CA SER A 135 -23.83 -3.71 10.56
C SER A 135 -24.33 -3.79 9.11
N SER A 136 -24.01 -2.78 8.29
CA SER A 136 -24.44 -2.67 6.90
C SER A 136 -23.23 -2.54 5.96
N PRO A 137 -22.52 -3.66 5.67
CA PRO A 137 -21.42 -3.64 4.72
C PRO A 137 -21.92 -3.31 3.30
N PHE A 138 -21.12 -2.55 2.55
CA PHE A 138 -21.34 -2.31 1.13
C PHE A 138 -21.22 -3.61 0.33
N VAL A 139 -20.22 -4.44 0.66
CA VAL A 139 -20.11 -5.81 0.15
C VAL A 139 -19.54 -6.73 1.22
N ASP A 140 -20.08 -7.94 1.29
CA ASP A 140 -19.59 -9.02 2.15
C ASP A 140 -19.02 -10.14 1.28
N LEU A 141 -17.70 -10.29 1.28
CA LEU A 141 -16.99 -11.33 0.54
C LEU A 141 -16.50 -12.47 1.46
N THR A 142 -16.98 -12.54 2.70
CA THR A 142 -16.50 -13.53 3.69
C THR A 142 -16.69 -14.98 3.26
N ASP A 143 -17.66 -15.27 2.40
CA ASP A 143 -17.88 -16.62 1.84
C ASP A 143 -16.87 -17.00 0.74
N GLN A 144 -16.18 -16.02 0.13
CA GLN A 144 -15.21 -16.22 -0.96
C GLN A 144 -13.77 -16.08 -0.47
N VAL A 145 -13.56 -15.20 0.52
CA VAL A 145 -12.27 -14.89 1.11
C VAL A 145 -11.89 -15.99 2.11
N TYR A 146 -10.81 -16.69 1.80
CA TYR A 146 -10.16 -17.56 2.77
C TYR A 146 -9.35 -16.71 3.75
N PHE A 147 -9.85 -16.62 4.98
CA PHE A 147 -9.25 -15.85 6.06
C PHE A 147 -8.56 -16.76 7.08
N ASP A 148 -7.28 -16.51 7.33
CA ASP A 148 -6.46 -17.13 8.39
C ASP A 148 -5.33 -16.15 8.76
N THR A 149 -4.43 -16.53 9.68
CA THR A 149 -3.30 -15.73 10.16
C THR A 149 -2.42 -15.12 9.06
N GLN A 150 -2.33 -15.76 7.89
CA GLN A 150 -1.53 -15.29 6.74
C GLN A 150 -2.37 -14.96 5.50
N PHE A 151 -3.66 -15.28 5.51
CA PHE A 151 -4.51 -15.24 4.32
C PHE A 151 -5.70 -14.33 4.55
N GLY A 152 -6.17 -13.70 3.48
CA GLY A 152 -7.40 -12.92 3.51
C GLY A 152 -7.52 -12.02 2.31
N MET A 153 -8.31 -10.96 2.47
CA MET A 153 -8.29 -9.84 1.54
C MET A 153 -6.93 -9.14 1.61
N MET A 154 -6.47 -8.66 0.45
CA MET A 154 -5.24 -7.88 0.34
C MET A 154 -5.51 -6.45 -0.11
N GLY A 155 -6.43 -6.26 -1.06
CA GLY A 155 -6.61 -4.98 -1.75
C GLY A 155 -7.91 -4.91 -2.52
N MET A 156 -8.38 -3.70 -2.80
CA MET A 156 -9.47 -3.47 -3.74
C MET A 156 -9.26 -2.17 -4.52
N THR A 157 -9.93 -2.04 -5.66
CA THR A 157 -9.91 -0.82 -6.48
C THR A 157 -11.18 -0.70 -7.30
N PHE A 158 -11.55 0.53 -7.66
CA PHE A 158 -12.69 0.82 -8.51
C PHE A 158 -12.24 1.02 -9.95
N HIS A 159 -13.07 0.59 -10.90
CA HIS A 159 -12.83 0.93 -12.30
C HIS A 159 -12.85 2.46 -12.48
N PRO A 160 -12.00 3.07 -13.33
CA PRO A 160 -12.01 4.53 -13.53
C PRO A 160 -13.38 5.09 -13.95
N ASN A 161 -14.20 4.26 -14.60
CA ASN A 161 -15.57 4.55 -15.01
C ASN A 161 -16.66 3.99 -14.06
N PHE A 162 -16.35 3.80 -12.76
CA PHE A 162 -17.25 3.19 -11.79
C PHE A 162 -18.61 3.87 -11.72
N ALA A 163 -18.66 5.20 -11.81
CA ALA A 163 -19.92 5.96 -11.80
C ALA A 163 -20.92 5.54 -12.90
N ASN A 164 -20.43 5.00 -14.02
CA ASN A 164 -21.27 4.58 -15.15
C ASN A 164 -21.43 3.06 -15.25
N ASN A 165 -20.48 2.26 -14.75
CA ASN A 165 -20.50 0.81 -14.93
C ASN A 165 -20.57 0.00 -13.63
N GLY A 166 -20.44 0.63 -12.46
CA GLY A 166 -20.47 -0.02 -11.15
C GLY A 166 -19.33 -1.02 -10.90
N ARG A 167 -18.31 -1.10 -11.76
CA ARG A 167 -17.29 -2.16 -11.71
C ARG A 167 -16.22 -1.89 -10.67
N PHE A 168 -15.95 -2.87 -9.83
CA PHE A 168 -14.85 -2.84 -8.88
C PHE A 168 -14.15 -4.20 -8.81
N PHE A 169 -12.93 -4.20 -8.29
CA PHE A 169 -12.06 -5.36 -8.23
C PHE A 169 -11.58 -5.57 -6.81
N ALA A 170 -11.60 -6.82 -6.35
CA ALA A 170 -11.02 -7.20 -5.07
C ALA A 170 -9.96 -8.28 -5.27
N SER A 171 -8.86 -8.17 -4.52
CA SER A 171 -7.77 -9.13 -4.47
C SER A 171 -7.76 -9.81 -3.11
N PHE A 172 -7.80 -11.14 -3.12
CA PHE A 172 -7.88 -11.94 -1.90
C PHE A 172 -7.38 -13.36 -2.10
N ASN A 173 -7.12 -14.04 -1.00
CA ASN A 173 -6.91 -15.48 -0.97
C ASN A 173 -8.25 -16.20 -0.95
N CYS A 174 -8.40 -17.25 -1.75
CA CYS A 174 -9.58 -18.10 -1.80
C CYS A 174 -9.20 -19.57 -1.59
N ASP A 175 -10.19 -20.38 -1.22
CA ASP A 175 -10.07 -21.83 -1.08
C ASP A 175 -10.87 -22.50 -2.19
N LYS A 176 -10.18 -23.26 -3.05
CA LYS A 176 -10.77 -23.96 -4.19
C LYS A 176 -11.83 -24.98 -3.79
N ASP A 177 -11.72 -25.55 -2.60
CA ASP A 177 -12.69 -26.54 -2.11
C ASP A 177 -13.97 -25.87 -1.59
N LYS A 178 -13.90 -24.58 -1.19
CA LYS A 178 -15.05 -23.81 -0.71
C LYS A 178 -15.74 -23.01 -1.80
N TRP A 179 -14.98 -22.41 -2.71
CA TRP A 179 -15.50 -21.52 -3.75
C TRP A 179 -15.00 -21.92 -5.13
N SER A 180 -15.93 -22.37 -5.98
CA SER A 180 -15.63 -22.80 -7.36
C SER A 180 -15.09 -21.68 -8.27
N GLY A 181 -15.23 -20.42 -7.87
CA GLY A 181 -14.64 -19.26 -8.55
C GLY A 181 -13.13 -19.10 -8.31
N CYS A 182 -12.55 -19.85 -7.38
CA CYS A 182 -11.13 -19.82 -7.05
C CYS A 182 -10.29 -20.53 -8.14
N ASN A 183 -10.02 -19.80 -9.23
CA ASN A 183 -9.38 -20.32 -10.45
C ASN A 183 -8.03 -19.65 -10.78
N GLY A 184 -7.19 -19.43 -9.77
CA GLY A 184 -5.80 -19.03 -9.92
C GLY A 184 -4.90 -20.14 -10.49
N ILE A 185 -3.78 -19.72 -11.08
CA ILE A 185 -2.77 -20.63 -11.63
C ILE A 185 -1.81 -21.03 -10.51
N CYS A 186 -1.69 -22.34 -10.28
CA CYS A 186 -0.67 -22.93 -9.41
C CYS A 186 0.75 -22.56 -9.83
N SER A 187 1.66 -22.29 -8.88
CA SER A 187 3.09 -22.16 -9.20
C SER A 187 3.68 -23.44 -9.82
N CYS A 188 3.25 -24.62 -9.35
CA CYS A 188 3.50 -25.89 -10.01
C CYS A 188 2.36 -26.17 -11.00
N ASN A 189 2.64 -26.10 -12.30
CA ASN A 189 1.66 -26.39 -13.34
C ASN A 189 2.34 -26.98 -14.59
N SER A 190 1.55 -27.33 -15.60
CA SER A 190 2.04 -27.90 -16.86
C SER A 190 2.99 -27.00 -17.64
N ASN A 191 2.84 -25.66 -17.55
CA ASN A 191 3.72 -24.70 -18.24
C ASN A 191 5.15 -24.73 -17.69
N VAL A 192 5.34 -25.15 -16.44
CA VAL A 192 6.65 -25.34 -15.81
C VAL A 192 7.02 -26.81 -15.65
N ASN A 193 6.38 -27.70 -16.41
CA ASN A 193 6.59 -29.15 -16.40
C ASN A 193 6.54 -29.76 -14.98
N CYS A 194 5.61 -29.27 -14.16
CA CYS A 194 5.40 -29.70 -12.80
C CYS A 194 4.00 -30.31 -12.65
N ASP A 195 3.92 -31.49 -12.06
CA ASP A 195 2.67 -32.23 -11.83
C ASP A 195 2.23 -32.03 -10.38
N PRO A 196 1.15 -31.27 -10.12
CA PRO A 196 0.66 -30.99 -8.77
C PRO A 196 0.29 -32.26 -7.99
N SER A 197 -0.14 -33.33 -8.69
CA SER A 197 -0.54 -34.59 -8.04
C SER A 197 0.64 -35.33 -7.39
N LYS A 198 1.87 -35.00 -7.79
CA LYS A 198 3.10 -35.56 -7.23
C LYS A 198 3.61 -34.77 -6.01
N ILE A 199 2.99 -33.63 -5.71
CA ILE A 199 3.32 -32.83 -4.53
C ILE A 199 2.59 -33.42 -3.33
N ARG A 200 3.34 -33.68 -2.25
CA ARG A 200 2.76 -34.16 -0.99
C ARG A 200 1.93 -33.04 -0.35
N THR A 201 0.81 -33.42 0.26
CA THR A 201 0.02 -32.52 1.12
C THR A 201 0.90 -32.02 2.27
N SER A 202 0.86 -30.71 2.51
CA SER A 202 1.53 -30.09 3.66
C SER A 202 0.44 -29.56 4.60
N ASN A 203 0.54 -29.90 5.90
CA ASN A 203 -0.41 -29.45 6.93
C ASN A 203 -1.90 -29.66 6.59
N GLY A 204 -2.23 -30.76 5.91
CA GLY A 204 -3.62 -31.09 5.56
C GLY A 204 -4.18 -30.32 4.36
N ALA A 205 -3.44 -29.36 3.79
CA ALA A 205 -3.85 -28.66 2.58
C ALA A 205 -3.42 -29.42 1.33
N GLN A 206 -4.30 -29.48 0.33
CA GLN A 206 -3.94 -30.00 -0.99
C GLN A 206 -3.01 -29.02 -1.73
N PRO A 207 -2.09 -29.52 -2.58
CA PRO A 207 -1.32 -28.66 -3.46
C PRO A 207 -2.25 -27.75 -4.26
N CYS A 208 -2.03 -26.43 -4.16
CA CYS A 208 -2.85 -25.39 -4.77
C CYS A 208 -4.31 -25.28 -4.32
N GLN A 209 -4.65 -25.75 -3.13
CA GLN A 209 -5.97 -25.52 -2.56
C GLN A 209 -6.25 -24.03 -2.39
N TYR A 210 -5.31 -23.30 -1.79
CA TYR A 210 -5.41 -21.86 -1.58
C TYR A 210 -4.72 -21.08 -2.69
N GLN A 211 -5.39 -20.05 -3.19
CA GLN A 211 -4.92 -19.27 -4.32
C GLN A 211 -5.16 -17.79 -4.11
N THR A 212 -4.28 -16.96 -4.66
CA THR A 212 -4.49 -15.52 -4.76
C THR A 212 -5.22 -15.21 -6.06
N VAL A 213 -6.35 -14.51 -5.99
CA VAL A 213 -7.14 -14.14 -7.15
C VAL A 213 -7.49 -12.66 -7.13
N ILE A 214 -7.82 -12.14 -8.31
CA ILE A 214 -8.47 -10.84 -8.49
C ILE A 214 -9.84 -11.14 -9.09
N ALA A 215 -10.89 -10.79 -8.36
CA ALA A 215 -12.27 -10.96 -8.81
C ALA A 215 -12.89 -9.61 -9.14
N GLU A 216 -13.68 -9.60 -10.21
CA GLU A 216 -14.46 -8.46 -10.66
C GLU A 216 -15.90 -8.56 -10.13
N TYR A 217 -16.42 -7.43 -9.65
CA TYR A 217 -17.77 -7.28 -9.14
C TYR A 217 -18.43 -6.04 -9.76
N THR A 218 -19.75 -5.98 -9.68
CA THR A 218 -20.54 -4.83 -10.13
C THR A 218 -21.50 -4.43 -9.02
N ALA A 219 -21.48 -3.15 -8.64
CA ALA A 219 -22.45 -2.53 -7.75
C ALA A 219 -23.59 -1.95 -8.60
N ASN A 220 -24.80 -2.52 -8.46
CA ASN A 220 -26.02 -2.06 -9.12
C ASN A 220 -26.86 -1.19 -8.19
#